data_AF-A0A091MLT6-F1
#
_entry.id   AF-A0A091MLT6-F1
#
_cell.length_a   1.000
_cell.length_b   1.000
_cell.length_c   1.000
_cell.angle_alpha   90.00
_cell.angle_beta   90.00
_cell.angle_gamma   90.00
#
_symmetry.space_group_name_H-M   'P 1'
#
loop_
_entity.id
_entity.type
_entity.pdbx_description
1 polymer ?
#
loop_
_entity_poly.entity_id
_entity_poly.type
_entity_poly.pdbx_seq_one_letter_code
_entity_poly.pdbx_strand_id
1 'polypeptide(L)'
;GVCFSDLVGVTFFRLHESTEEEPHILLECDSSMLDSIQKHLKLYKIRRKVDITPCLDLSLWAVIPGEQAGDTASSLPKCPDQALLFTPDPRTEVMGWRLIAKKGANLSEIIPGSQVGNVQDYHRHRYKQGIPEGVKDLPPGVALPLESNLAYMNGISFTKGCYIGQELTARTHHMGVIRKRLLPVTFPAPLPTDSIPEGAEILTESGKPAGKFRAGGGQLGIALLRLAHIHESLCLNLGGDKVKLSANTPEWWPKTAAK
;
A
#
# COMPACT_ATOMS: atom_id res chain seq x y z
N GLY A 1 -10.32 -3.81 4.42
CA GLY A 1 -10.06 -4.69 3.26
C GLY A 1 -10.19 -6.16 3.62
N VAL A 2 -10.36 -7.03 2.62
CA VAL A 2 -10.25 -8.49 2.79
C VAL A 2 -8.95 -8.93 2.13
N CYS A 3 -7.98 -9.35 2.94
CA CYS A 3 -6.78 -9.99 2.44
C CYS A 3 -7.11 -11.45 2.08
N PHE A 4 -6.86 -11.85 0.84
CA PHE A 4 -6.63 -13.27 0.51
C PHE A 4 -5.13 -13.49 0.67
N SER A 5 -4.70 -14.62 1.24
CA SER A 5 -3.28 -14.93 1.42
C SER A 5 -2.44 -14.76 0.15
N ASP A 6 -3.06 -14.90 -1.02
CA ASP A 6 -2.40 -14.86 -2.33
C ASP A 6 -2.57 -13.50 -3.05
N LEU A 7 -3.43 -12.62 -2.53
CA LEU A 7 -3.73 -11.30 -3.10
C LEU A 7 -3.46 -10.20 -2.06
N VAL A 8 -2.17 -9.97 -1.81
CA VAL A 8 -1.72 -8.83 -1.00
C VAL A 8 -1.74 -7.58 -1.89
N GLY A 9 -2.27 -6.47 -1.38
CA GLY A 9 -2.26 -5.18 -2.10
C GLY A 9 -3.48 -4.88 -2.96
N VAL A 10 -4.64 -5.49 -2.68
CA VAL A 10 -5.92 -5.11 -3.29
C VAL A 10 -6.75 -4.22 -2.36
N THR A 11 -7.49 -3.27 -2.94
CA THR A 11 -8.40 -2.37 -2.21
C THR A 11 -9.83 -2.55 -2.70
N PHE A 12 -10.79 -2.60 -1.78
CA PHE A 12 -12.22 -2.75 -2.09
C PHE A 12 -12.96 -1.45 -1.81
N PHE A 13 -13.76 -1.00 -2.77
CA PHE A 13 -14.67 0.13 -2.62
C PHE A 13 -16.10 -0.32 -2.79
N ARG A 14 -16.98 0.05 -1.86
CA ARG A 14 -18.42 -0.16 -1.99
C ARG A 14 -19.04 1.05 -2.67
N LEU A 15 -19.90 0.80 -3.66
CA LEU A 15 -20.63 1.84 -4.39
C LEU A 15 -22.07 2.00 -3.91
N HIS A 16 -22.58 1.04 -3.13
CA HIS A 16 -23.93 1.10 -2.56
C HIS A 16 -23.92 1.83 -1.22
N GLU A 17 -24.92 2.65 -0.98
CA GLU A 17 -25.05 3.47 0.23
C GLU A 17 -25.83 2.73 1.34
N SER A 18 -26.75 1.84 0.94
CA SER A 18 -27.60 1.06 1.84
C SER A 18 -27.37 -0.44 1.72
N THR A 19 -27.63 -1.18 2.80
CA THR A 19 -27.61 -2.66 2.82
C THR A 19 -28.77 -3.28 2.05
N GLU A 20 -29.77 -2.49 1.66
CA GLU A 20 -30.93 -2.94 0.86
C GLU A 20 -30.66 -2.90 -0.65
N GLU A 21 -29.61 -2.21 -1.10
CA GLU A 21 -29.21 -2.12 -2.50
C GLU A 21 -28.43 -3.36 -2.95
N GLU A 22 -28.51 -3.69 -4.23
CA GLU A 22 -27.67 -4.76 -4.78
C GLU A 22 -26.18 -4.39 -4.63
N PRO A 23 -25.36 -5.28 -4.07
CA PRO A 23 -23.99 -4.94 -3.69
C PRO A 23 -23.11 -4.79 -4.94
N HIS A 24 -22.80 -3.54 -5.29
CA HIS A 24 -21.80 -3.19 -6.28
C HIS A 24 -20.48 -2.83 -5.59
N ILE A 25 -19.40 -3.50 -6.01
CA ILE A 25 -18.06 -3.39 -5.41
C ILE A 25 -17.02 -3.21 -6.51
N LEU A 26 -16.14 -2.24 -6.35
CA LEU A 26 -14.93 -2.11 -7.15
C LEU A 26 -13.74 -2.72 -6.41
N LEU A 27 -12.91 -3.45 -7.14
CA LEU A 27 -11.66 -4.00 -6.65
C LEU A 27 -10.50 -3.34 -7.40
N GLU A 28 -9.75 -2.51 -6.70
CA GLU A 28 -8.47 -1.94 -7.15
C GLU A 28 -7.36 -2.98 -6.97
N CYS A 29 -6.53 -3.14 -8.01
CA CYS A 29 -5.35 -3.99 -7.98
C CYS A 29 -4.24 -3.45 -8.89
N ASP A 30 -3.03 -3.98 -8.73
CA ASP A 30 -1.94 -3.74 -9.67
C ASP A 30 -2.33 -4.20 -11.09
N SER A 31 -2.13 -3.33 -12.08
CA SER A 31 -2.49 -3.60 -13.48
C SER A 31 -1.86 -4.89 -14.03
N SER A 32 -0.67 -5.27 -13.57
CA SER A 32 0.01 -6.51 -13.98
C SER A 32 -0.67 -7.78 -13.44
N MET A 33 -1.53 -7.65 -12.43
CA MET A 33 -2.21 -8.76 -11.76
C MET A 33 -3.66 -8.94 -12.21
N LEU A 34 -4.17 -8.09 -13.12
CA LEU A 34 -5.58 -8.08 -13.53
C LEU A 34 -6.09 -9.47 -13.94
N ASP A 35 -5.40 -10.12 -14.88
CA ASP A 35 -5.79 -11.45 -15.38
C ASP A 35 -5.72 -12.53 -14.30
N SER A 36 -4.68 -12.47 -13.44
CA SER A 36 -4.47 -13.43 -12.35
C SER A 36 -5.59 -13.33 -11.32
N ILE A 37 -5.92 -12.10 -10.90
CA ILE A 37 -7.02 -11.82 -9.97
C ILE A 37 -8.35 -12.24 -10.58
N GLN A 38 -8.62 -11.90 -11.84
CA GLN A 38 -9.88 -12.28 -12.49
C GLN A 38 -10.04 -13.81 -12.57
N LYS A 39 -8.97 -14.54 -12.89
CA LYS A 39 -8.96 -16.01 -12.86
C LYS A 39 -9.21 -16.53 -11.45
N HIS A 40 -8.52 -15.99 -10.45
CA HIS A 40 -8.68 -16.37 -9.05
C HIS A 40 -10.12 -16.18 -8.57
N LEU A 41 -10.72 -15.01 -8.81
CA LEU A 41 -12.12 -14.74 -8.42
C LEU A 41 -13.10 -15.67 -9.13
N LYS A 42 -12.88 -15.97 -10.42
CA LYS A 42 -13.72 -16.91 -11.19
C LYS A 42 -13.68 -18.33 -10.63
N LEU A 43 -12.55 -18.79 -10.07
CA LEU A 43 -12.47 -20.10 -9.39
C LEU A 43 -13.43 -20.18 -8.20
N TYR A 44 -13.59 -19.10 -7.43
CA TYR A 44 -14.47 -19.05 -6.26
C TYR A 44 -15.92 -18.62 -6.56
N LYS A 45 -16.22 -18.19 -7.80
CA LYS A 45 -17.58 -17.79 -8.22
C LYS A 45 -18.55 -18.99 -8.35
N ILE A 46 -18.09 -20.24 -8.39
CA ILE A 46 -18.94 -21.41 -8.70
C ILE A 46 -20.23 -21.42 -7.86
N ARG A 47 -21.38 -21.45 -8.53
CA ARG A 47 -22.74 -21.40 -7.95
C ARG A 47 -23.08 -20.10 -7.19
N ARG A 48 -22.36 -19.01 -7.42
CA ARG A 48 -22.67 -17.66 -6.92
C ARG A 48 -23.17 -16.76 -8.06
N LYS A 49 -24.22 -15.99 -7.78
CA LYS A 49 -24.76 -14.96 -8.67
C LYS A 49 -23.96 -13.66 -8.49
N VAL A 50 -22.75 -13.62 -9.07
CA VAL A 50 -21.85 -12.47 -9.00
C VAL A 50 -21.19 -12.30 -10.36
N ASP A 51 -21.23 -11.12 -10.97
CA ASP A 51 -20.52 -10.84 -12.22
C ASP A 51 -19.19 -10.11 -11.97
N ILE A 52 -18.18 -10.47 -12.77
CA ILE A 52 -16.80 -10.03 -12.59
C ILE A 52 -16.29 -9.58 -13.95
N THR A 53 -16.14 -8.27 -14.10
CA THR A 53 -15.76 -7.62 -15.36
C THR A 53 -14.72 -6.54 -15.08
N PRO A 54 -13.67 -6.39 -15.91
CA PRO A 54 -12.75 -5.26 -15.80
C PRO A 54 -13.44 -3.94 -16.15
N CYS A 55 -13.23 -2.90 -15.33
CA CYS A 55 -13.78 -1.56 -15.55
C CYS A 55 -12.78 -0.69 -16.35
N LEU A 56 -12.65 -0.95 -17.66
CA LEU A 56 -11.66 -0.28 -18.53
C LEU A 56 -12.05 1.16 -18.91
N ASP A 57 -13.30 1.53 -18.66
CA ASP A 57 -13.90 2.84 -18.85
C ASP A 57 -13.69 3.78 -17.65
N LEU A 58 -13.11 3.28 -16.56
CA LEU A 58 -12.77 4.04 -15.37
C LEU A 58 -11.27 4.34 -15.28
N SER A 59 -10.94 5.36 -14.50
CA SER A 59 -9.57 5.73 -14.13
C SER A 59 -9.50 5.95 -12.63
N LEU A 60 -8.44 5.42 -12.01
CA LEU A 60 -8.14 5.56 -10.58
C LEU A 60 -7.06 6.62 -10.40
N TRP A 61 -7.31 7.53 -9.47
CA TRP A 61 -6.42 8.63 -9.11
C TRP A 61 -6.19 8.66 -7.61
N ALA A 62 -4.99 9.07 -7.22
CA ALA A 62 -4.66 9.44 -5.85
C ALA A 62 -4.65 10.97 -5.75
N VAL A 63 -5.28 11.50 -4.71
CA VAL A 63 -5.32 12.93 -4.43
C VAL A 63 -4.57 13.12 -3.11
N ILE A 64 -3.38 13.72 -3.20
CA ILE A 64 -2.52 13.97 -2.03
C ILE A 64 -2.62 15.46 -1.68
N PRO A 65 -2.81 15.82 -0.40
CA PRO A 65 -2.81 17.22 0.01
C PRO A 65 -1.45 17.86 -0.26
N GLY A 66 -1.44 19.07 -0.81
CA GLY A 66 -0.21 19.86 -0.98
C GLY A 66 0.34 20.39 0.35
N GLU A 67 1.62 20.78 0.37
CA GLU A 67 2.29 21.31 1.59
C GLU A 67 1.68 22.62 2.14
N GLN A 68 0.81 23.30 1.37
CA GLN A 68 0.09 24.51 1.77
C GLN A 68 -1.44 24.32 1.88
N ALA A 69 -1.92 23.08 1.97
CA ALA A 69 -3.35 22.81 1.95
C ALA A 69 -4.01 23.12 3.30
N GLY A 70 -4.63 24.30 3.41
CA GLY A 70 -5.78 24.49 4.29
C GLY A 70 -6.94 23.56 3.88
N ASP A 71 -7.87 23.34 4.81
CA ASP A 71 -9.06 22.48 4.75
C ASP A 71 -9.59 22.16 3.32
N THR A 72 -8.97 21.19 2.64
CA THR A 72 -9.44 20.63 1.37
C THR A 72 -10.36 19.44 1.59
N ALA A 73 -10.52 19.02 2.85
CA ALA A 73 -11.35 17.89 3.28
C ALA A 73 -12.87 18.12 3.17
N SER A 74 -13.31 19.37 2.93
CA SER A 74 -14.72 19.77 3.07
C SER A 74 -15.50 19.88 1.76
N SER A 75 -14.88 19.65 0.59
CA SER A 75 -15.58 19.68 -0.70
C SER A 75 -15.72 18.28 -1.29
N LEU A 76 -16.88 17.64 -1.08
CA LEU A 76 -17.29 16.51 -1.94
C LEU A 76 -17.22 16.94 -3.42
N PRO A 77 -16.95 16.02 -4.37
CA PRO A 77 -16.81 16.38 -5.77
C PRO A 77 -18.10 17.05 -6.27
N LYS A 78 -17.96 18.20 -6.92
CA LYS A 78 -19.11 18.97 -7.42
C LYS A 78 -19.71 18.40 -8.71
N CYS A 79 -19.14 17.31 -9.24
CA CYS A 79 -19.55 16.70 -10.51
C CYS A 79 -19.80 15.19 -10.37
N PRO A 80 -21.01 14.78 -9.90
CA PRO A 80 -21.36 13.36 -9.75
C PRO A 80 -21.34 12.60 -11.10
N ASP A 81 -21.52 13.28 -12.23
CA ASP A 81 -21.54 12.63 -13.54
C ASP A 81 -20.16 12.17 -14.02
N GLN A 82 -19.08 12.74 -13.49
CA GLN A 82 -17.70 12.44 -13.89
C GLN A 82 -16.95 11.61 -12.83
N ALA A 83 -17.28 11.77 -11.56
CA ALA A 83 -16.68 11.04 -10.44
C ALA A 83 -17.63 9.98 -9.90
N LEU A 84 -17.20 8.72 -9.97
CA LEU A 84 -17.96 7.60 -9.40
C LEU A 84 -17.73 7.49 -7.89
N LEU A 85 -16.53 7.81 -7.42
CA LEU A 85 -16.18 7.73 -6.01
C LEU A 85 -15.08 8.73 -5.68
N PHE A 86 -15.24 9.46 -4.58
CA PHE A 86 -14.17 10.22 -3.93
C PHE A 86 -14.20 9.95 -2.43
N THR A 87 -13.19 9.28 -1.92
CA THR A 87 -13.19 8.76 -0.54
C THR A 87 -11.78 8.82 0.05
N PRO A 88 -11.62 9.00 1.38
CA PRO A 88 -10.32 8.89 2.01
C PRO A 88 -9.63 7.57 1.66
N ASP A 89 -8.30 7.59 1.51
CA ASP A 89 -7.53 6.37 1.28
C ASP A 89 -7.71 5.43 2.50
N PRO A 90 -8.22 4.21 2.30
CA PRO A 90 -8.61 3.36 3.42
C PRO A 90 -7.43 2.83 4.23
N ARG A 91 -6.19 2.98 3.74
CA ARG A 91 -4.97 2.53 4.42
C ARG A 91 -4.60 3.44 5.57
N THR A 92 -4.54 4.75 5.31
CA THR A 92 -4.13 5.77 6.27
C THR A 92 -4.41 7.16 5.73
N GLU A 93 -4.69 8.09 6.63
CA GLU A 93 -5.02 9.48 6.30
C GLU A 93 -3.87 10.21 5.58
N VAL A 94 -2.61 9.83 5.87
CA VAL A 94 -1.43 10.43 5.20
C VAL A 94 -1.39 10.16 3.69
N MET A 95 -2.16 9.20 3.18
CA MET A 95 -2.27 8.92 1.75
C MET A 95 -3.32 9.77 1.02
N GLY A 96 -4.05 10.63 1.74
CA GLY A 96 -5.05 11.52 1.18
C GLY A 96 -6.30 10.76 0.75
N TRP A 97 -6.71 10.91 -0.51
CA TRP A 97 -7.97 10.38 -1.04
C TRP A 97 -7.75 9.54 -2.29
N ARG A 98 -8.71 8.64 -2.54
CA ARG A 98 -8.88 7.90 -3.78
C ARG A 98 -10.03 8.52 -4.58
N LEU A 99 -9.78 8.79 -5.85
CA LEU A 99 -10.78 9.24 -6.82
C LEU A 99 -10.91 8.17 -7.92
N ILE A 100 -12.12 7.66 -8.12
CA ILE A 100 -12.48 6.83 -9.27
C ILE A 100 -13.38 7.66 -10.16
N ALA A 101 -12.91 7.96 -11.37
CA ALA A 101 -13.60 8.81 -12.33
C ALA A 101 -13.71 8.12 -13.69
N LYS A 102 -14.65 8.56 -14.52
CA LYS A 102 -14.72 8.12 -15.92
C LYS A 102 -13.39 8.44 -16.62
N LYS A 103 -12.93 7.54 -17.48
CA LYS A 103 -11.70 7.75 -18.26
C LYS A 103 -11.85 8.98 -19.14
N GLY A 104 -10.88 9.90 -19.06
CA GLY A 104 -10.92 11.17 -19.78
C GLY A 104 -11.72 12.28 -19.08
N ALA A 105 -12.19 12.06 -17.85
CA ALA A 105 -12.84 13.10 -17.06
C ALA A 105 -11.94 14.31 -16.81
N ASN A 106 -12.54 15.51 -16.70
CA ASN A 106 -11.82 16.72 -16.38
C ASN A 106 -11.57 16.83 -14.86
N LEU A 107 -10.39 16.41 -14.42
CA LEU A 107 -10.04 16.37 -12.99
C LEU A 107 -10.12 17.74 -12.30
N SER A 108 -9.86 18.82 -13.03
CA SER A 108 -9.91 20.18 -12.48
C SER A 108 -11.35 20.65 -12.19
N GLU A 109 -12.34 20.10 -12.88
CA GLU A 109 -13.77 20.33 -12.56
C GLU A 109 -14.22 19.49 -11.35
N ILE A 110 -13.72 18.26 -11.25
CA ILE A 110 -14.05 17.36 -10.13
C ILE A 110 -13.45 17.90 -8.82
N ILE A 111 -12.19 18.33 -8.86
CA ILE A 111 -11.44 18.86 -7.72
C ILE A 111 -10.84 20.21 -8.10
N PRO A 112 -11.60 21.32 -7.93
CA PRO A 112 -11.11 22.66 -8.23
C PRO A 112 -9.82 23.01 -7.48
N GLY A 113 -8.86 23.60 -8.20
CA GLY A 113 -7.55 23.95 -7.65
C GLY A 113 -6.55 22.79 -7.57
N SER A 114 -6.96 21.57 -7.96
CA SER A 114 -6.03 20.45 -8.11
C SER A 114 -5.11 20.63 -9.33
N GLN A 115 -3.97 19.95 -9.28
CA GLN A 115 -2.99 19.89 -10.35
C GLN A 115 -2.64 18.43 -10.61
N VAL A 116 -2.50 18.05 -11.88
CA VAL A 116 -2.06 16.70 -12.24
C VAL A 116 -0.57 16.58 -11.92
N GLY A 117 -0.26 15.82 -10.87
CA GLY A 117 1.11 15.55 -10.46
C GLY A 117 1.78 14.42 -11.24
N ASN A 118 3.09 14.23 -11.03
CA ASN A 118 3.84 13.11 -11.59
C ASN A 118 3.65 11.86 -10.72
N VAL A 119 3.48 10.69 -11.37
CA VAL A 119 3.42 9.39 -10.69
C VAL A 119 4.66 9.11 -9.82
N GLN A 120 5.82 9.66 -10.17
CA GLN A 120 7.03 9.53 -9.36
C GLN A 120 6.94 10.27 -8.03
N ASP A 121 6.22 11.39 -7.98
CA ASP A 121 5.97 12.13 -6.72
C ASP A 121 5.04 11.32 -5.81
N TYR A 122 4.04 10.66 -6.40
CA TYR A 122 3.18 9.72 -5.69
C TYR A 122 3.97 8.56 -5.07
N HIS A 123 4.86 7.93 -5.84
CA HIS A 123 5.72 6.86 -5.34
C HIS A 123 6.69 7.36 -4.26
N ARG A 124 7.28 8.54 -4.44
CA ARG A 124 8.14 9.18 -3.44
C ARG A 124 7.40 9.41 -2.12
N HIS A 125 6.15 9.89 -2.19
CA HIS A 125 5.28 10.05 -1.02
C HIS A 125 5.01 8.71 -0.33
N ARG A 126 4.61 7.69 -1.08
CA ARG A 126 4.38 6.34 -0.52
C ARG A 126 5.62 5.79 0.19
N TYR A 127 6.80 5.86 -0.44
CA TYR A 127 8.04 5.36 0.15
C TYR A 127 8.44 6.15 1.39
N LYS A 128 8.29 7.48 1.38
CA LYS A 128 8.51 8.32 2.57
C LYS A 128 7.59 7.93 3.74
N GLN A 129 6.32 7.62 3.44
CA GLN A 129 5.33 7.20 4.44
C GLN A 129 5.39 5.70 4.79
N GLY A 130 6.23 4.91 4.12
CA GLY A 130 6.31 3.47 4.35
C GLY A 130 5.06 2.69 3.92
N ILE A 131 4.36 3.15 2.88
CA ILE A 131 3.12 2.54 2.36
C ILE A 131 3.46 1.64 1.16
N PRO A 132 3.44 0.31 1.32
CA PRO A 132 3.68 -0.61 0.22
C PRO A 132 2.47 -0.65 -0.72
N GLU A 133 2.73 -0.65 -2.03
CA GLU A 133 1.71 -0.77 -3.06
C GLU A 133 2.25 -1.47 -4.31
N GLY A 134 1.46 -2.36 -4.90
CA GLY A 134 1.82 -3.07 -6.13
C GLY A 134 2.78 -4.25 -5.92
N VAL A 135 3.05 -4.97 -7.01
CA VAL A 135 3.74 -6.27 -6.96
C VAL A 135 5.21 -6.19 -6.57
N LYS A 136 5.87 -5.04 -6.76
CA LYS A 136 7.28 -4.85 -6.35
C LYS A 136 7.42 -4.72 -4.84
N ASP A 137 6.51 -3.96 -4.23
CA ASP A 137 6.49 -3.74 -2.79
C ASP A 137 5.95 -4.99 -2.06
N LEU A 138 5.01 -5.68 -2.70
CA LEU A 138 4.25 -6.83 -2.18
C LEU A 138 4.30 -8.03 -3.14
N PRO A 139 5.45 -8.72 -3.28
CA PRO A 139 5.56 -9.80 -4.25
C PRO A 139 4.59 -10.96 -3.93
N PRO A 140 3.75 -11.38 -4.90
CA PRO A 140 2.76 -12.44 -4.69
C PRO A 140 3.39 -13.74 -4.17
N GLY A 141 2.77 -14.36 -3.16
CA GLY A 141 3.26 -15.59 -2.53
C GLY A 141 4.51 -15.43 -1.65
N VAL A 142 5.13 -14.24 -1.60
CA VAL A 142 6.32 -13.96 -0.78
C VAL A 142 6.00 -12.96 0.33
N ALA A 143 5.23 -11.92 0.05
CA ALA A 143 4.87 -10.90 1.02
C ALA A 143 3.92 -11.47 2.09
N LEU A 144 4.32 -11.38 3.36
CA LEU A 144 3.47 -11.79 4.48
C LEU A 144 2.59 -10.60 4.92
N PRO A 145 1.26 -10.77 5.08
CA PRO A 145 0.34 -9.67 5.38
C PRO A 145 0.71 -8.86 6.63
N LEU A 146 1.10 -9.52 7.72
CA LEU A 146 1.43 -8.85 8.98
C LEU A 146 2.81 -8.18 8.96
N GLU A 147 3.79 -8.77 8.26
CA GLU A 147 5.10 -8.12 8.02
C GLU A 147 4.95 -6.92 7.06
N SER A 148 3.94 -6.94 6.20
CA SER A 148 3.63 -5.85 5.26
C SER A 148 2.70 -4.77 5.85
N ASN A 149 2.47 -4.81 7.17
CA ASN A 149 1.67 -3.84 7.93
C ASN A 149 0.18 -3.76 7.55
N LEU A 150 -0.41 -4.80 6.93
CA LEU A 150 -1.83 -4.77 6.54
C LEU A 150 -2.77 -4.61 7.75
N ALA A 151 -2.38 -5.07 8.94
CA ALA A 151 -3.16 -4.83 10.16
C ALA A 151 -3.17 -3.34 10.55
N TYR A 152 -2.07 -2.62 10.31
CA TYR A 152 -1.99 -1.17 10.58
C TYR A 152 -2.68 -0.34 9.49
N MET A 153 -2.86 -0.90 8.28
CA MET A 153 -3.50 -0.24 7.15
C MET A 153 -4.96 -0.71 6.92
N ASN A 154 -5.67 -1.13 7.98
CA ASN A 154 -7.08 -1.57 7.90
C ASN A 154 -7.36 -2.71 6.88
N GLY A 155 -6.33 -3.48 6.53
CA GLY A 155 -6.36 -4.55 5.53
C GLY A 155 -6.77 -5.92 6.07
N ILE A 156 -6.77 -6.09 7.40
CA ILE A 156 -7.14 -7.33 8.08
C ILE A 156 -8.20 -7.03 9.14
N SER A 157 -9.26 -7.83 9.17
CA SER A 157 -10.22 -7.86 10.27
C SER A 157 -10.08 -9.20 10.99
N PHE A 158 -9.91 -9.13 12.31
CA PHE A 158 -9.81 -10.29 13.21
C PHE A 158 -11.17 -10.72 13.77
N THR A 159 -12.23 -9.94 13.53
CA THR A 159 -13.58 -10.17 14.06
C THR A 159 -14.58 -10.62 13.00
N LYS A 160 -14.22 -10.59 11.71
CA LYS A 160 -15.08 -11.06 10.62
C LYS A 160 -15.07 -12.59 10.49
N GLY A 161 -16.04 -13.11 9.75
CA GLY A 161 -16.16 -14.54 9.44
C GLY A 161 -14.99 -15.11 8.63
N CYS A 162 -15.10 -16.40 8.29
CA CYS A 162 -14.01 -17.17 7.68
C CYS A 162 -13.55 -16.62 6.32
N TYR A 163 -12.24 -16.49 6.12
CA TYR A 163 -11.62 -16.14 4.83
C TYR A 163 -10.33 -16.93 4.58
N ILE A 164 -9.91 -17.02 3.31
CA ILE A 164 -8.73 -17.79 2.89
C ILE A 164 -7.47 -17.21 3.52
N GLY A 165 -6.67 -18.05 4.17
CA GLY A 165 -5.44 -17.64 4.87
C GLY A 165 -5.66 -17.04 6.25
N GLN A 166 -6.91 -17.04 6.77
CA GLN A 166 -7.21 -16.49 8.09
C GLN A 166 -6.48 -17.21 9.21
N GLU A 167 -6.39 -18.55 9.18
CA GLU A 167 -5.84 -19.32 10.29
C GLU A 167 -4.38 -18.93 10.58
N LEU A 168 -3.54 -18.88 9.54
CA LEU A 168 -2.14 -18.49 9.66
C LEU A 168 -2.02 -17.04 10.15
N THR A 169 -2.80 -16.13 9.55
CA THR A 169 -2.79 -14.70 9.89
C THR A 169 -3.22 -14.47 11.35
N ALA A 170 -4.29 -15.15 11.78
CA ALA A 170 -4.80 -15.05 13.15
C ALA A 170 -3.84 -15.68 14.15
N ARG A 171 -3.23 -16.83 13.84
CA ARG A 171 -2.23 -17.48 14.70
C ARG A 171 -1.03 -16.57 14.92
N THR A 172 -0.48 -16.00 13.85
CA THR A 172 0.65 -15.07 13.96
C THR A 172 0.27 -13.80 14.73
N HIS A 173 -0.97 -13.30 14.60
CA HIS A 173 -1.43 -12.14 15.37
C HIS A 173 -1.56 -12.42 16.87
N HIS A 174 -2.18 -13.54 17.26
CA HIS A 174 -2.48 -13.82 18.67
C HIS A 174 -1.33 -14.48 19.42
N MET A 175 -0.53 -15.31 18.76
CA MET A 175 0.53 -16.11 19.40
C MET A 175 1.93 -15.64 19.01
N GLY A 176 2.06 -14.83 17.95
CA GLY A 176 3.33 -14.46 17.36
C GLY A 176 3.77 -13.05 17.72
N VAL A 177 5.07 -12.88 17.94
CA VAL A 177 5.71 -11.57 17.89
C VAL A 177 6.09 -11.28 16.45
N ILE A 178 5.53 -10.23 15.86
CA ILE A 178 5.97 -9.75 14.54
C ILE A 178 7.36 -9.16 14.69
N ARG A 179 8.39 -9.90 14.28
CA ARG A 179 9.80 -9.49 14.43
C ARG A 179 10.31 -8.66 13.26
N LYS A 180 9.67 -8.75 12.10
CA LYS A 180 10.05 -8.01 10.89
C LYS A 180 8.86 -7.23 10.35
N ARG A 181 9.11 -6.04 9.83
CA ARG A 181 8.12 -5.21 9.14
C ARG A 181 8.73 -4.51 7.93
N LEU A 182 7.90 -4.23 6.92
CA LEU A 182 8.23 -3.25 5.90
C LEU A 182 8.31 -1.88 6.55
N LEU A 183 9.45 -1.21 6.39
CA LEU A 183 9.74 0.10 6.96
C LEU A 183 10.29 1.02 5.87
N PRO A 184 9.94 2.30 5.89
CA PRO A 184 10.58 3.28 5.02
C PRO A 184 12.07 3.36 5.34
N VAL A 185 12.88 3.47 4.28
CA VAL A 185 14.32 3.65 4.36
C VAL A 185 14.76 4.83 3.52
N THR A 186 15.77 5.54 4.02
CA THR A 186 16.39 6.68 3.32
C THR A 186 17.88 6.43 3.13
N PHE A 187 18.37 6.75 1.94
CA PHE A 187 19.76 6.66 1.54
C PHE A 187 20.36 8.06 1.36
N PRO A 188 21.67 8.25 1.64
CA PRO A 188 22.35 9.48 1.30
C PRO A 188 22.46 9.62 -0.23
N ALA A 189 22.47 10.87 -0.71
CA ALA A 189 22.87 11.20 -2.07
C ALA A 189 24.36 11.62 -2.14
N PRO A 190 25.03 11.35 -3.26
CA PRO A 190 24.58 10.50 -4.38
C PRO A 190 24.64 9.00 -4.03
N LEU A 191 23.77 8.19 -4.63
CA LEU A 191 23.92 6.74 -4.59
C LEU A 191 25.03 6.31 -5.58
N PRO A 192 25.83 5.27 -5.27
CA PRO A 192 26.85 4.76 -6.20
C PRO A 192 26.28 4.16 -7.49
N THR A 193 25.01 3.79 -7.48
CA THR A 193 24.29 3.18 -8.61
C THR A 193 22.89 3.80 -8.73
N ASP A 194 22.31 3.75 -9.93
CA ASP A 194 20.99 4.33 -10.21
C ASP A 194 19.83 3.60 -9.49
N SER A 195 20.07 2.35 -9.06
CA SER A 195 19.04 1.54 -8.40
C SER A 195 19.64 0.55 -7.42
N ILE A 196 18.92 0.30 -6.33
CA ILE A 196 19.25 -0.71 -5.33
C ILE A 196 18.57 -2.02 -5.73
N PRO A 197 19.31 -3.14 -5.84
CA PRO A 197 18.72 -4.43 -6.19
C PRO A 197 17.67 -4.88 -5.17
N GLU A 198 16.54 -5.41 -5.66
CA GLU A 198 15.56 -6.07 -4.79
C GLU A 198 16.24 -7.23 -4.03
N GLY A 199 15.96 -7.33 -2.74
CA GLY A 199 16.51 -8.38 -1.89
C GLY A 199 17.94 -8.11 -1.41
N ALA A 200 18.56 -6.98 -1.77
CA ALA A 200 19.87 -6.58 -1.26
C ALA A 200 19.89 -6.64 0.28
N GLU A 201 20.91 -7.31 0.82
CA GLU A 201 21.00 -7.55 2.26
C GLU A 201 21.35 -6.27 3.01
N ILE A 202 20.60 -6.01 4.08
CA ILE A 202 20.82 -4.89 4.98
C ILE A 202 21.39 -5.45 6.26
N LEU A 203 22.53 -4.89 6.68
CA LEU A 203 23.26 -5.27 7.87
C LEU A 203 23.31 -4.09 8.85
N THR A 204 23.47 -4.38 10.13
CA THR A 204 23.95 -3.39 11.10
C THR A 204 25.40 -3.03 10.78
N GLU A 205 25.90 -1.90 11.28
CA GLU A 205 27.33 -1.56 11.14
C GLU A 205 28.27 -2.63 11.74
N SER A 206 27.79 -3.37 12.74
CA SER A 206 28.49 -4.52 13.34
C SER A 206 28.41 -5.82 12.52
N GLY A 207 27.79 -5.79 11.33
CA GLY A 207 27.71 -6.92 10.41
C GLY A 207 26.58 -7.92 10.68
N LYS A 208 25.64 -7.60 11.59
CA LYS A 208 24.51 -8.49 11.87
C LYS A 208 23.41 -8.34 10.80
N PRO A 209 22.75 -9.44 10.38
CA PRO A 209 21.64 -9.36 9.44
C PRO A 209 20.45 -8.57 10.00
N ALA A 210 20.17 -7.40 9.42
CA ALA A 210 19.09 -6.51 9.83
C ALA A 210 17.84 -6.65 8.93
N GLY A 211 18.00 -7.03 7.67
CA GLY A 211 16.86 -7.23 6.77
C GLY A 211 17.23 -7.27 5.29
N LYS A 212 16.26 -7.00 4.42
CA LYS A 212 16.45 -6.92 2.98
C LYS A 212 15.72 -5.73 2.37
N PHE A 213 16.37 -5.05 1.43
CA PHE A 213 15.71 -4.02 0.62
C PHE A 213 14.58 -4.64 -0.21
N ARG A 214 13.45 -3.94 -0.33
CA ARG A 214 12.29 -4.42 -1.09
C ARG A 214 12.16 -3.67 -2.41
N ALA A 215 11.92 -2.37 -2.34
CA ALA A 215 11.68 -1.53 -3.49
C ALA A 215 11.88 -0.05 -3.13
N GLY A 216 12.12 0.79 -4.12
CA GLY A 216 12.34 2.21 -3.90
C GLY A 216 12.64 2.96 -5.19
N GLY A 217 12.92 4.25 -5.07
CA GLY A 217 13.33 5.14 -6.14
C GLY A 217 14.10 6.33 -5.60
N GLY A 218 15.20 6.68 -6.26
CA GLY A 218 16.13 7.70 -5.77
C GLY A 218 16.66 7.36 -4.38
N GLN A 219 16.55 8.30 -3.44
CA GLN A 219 17.03 8.15 -2.06
C GLN A 219 16.04 7.47 -1.12
N LEU A 220 14.86 7.06 -1.59
CA LEU A 220 13.77 6.55 -0.75
C LEU A 220 13.37 5.14 -1.16
N GLY A 221 12.93 4.35 -0.20
CA GLY A 221 12.35 3.04 -0.46
C GLY A 221 11.71 2.43 0.77
N ILE A 222 11.41 1.16 0.68
CA ILE A 222 10.99 0.31 1.79
C ILE A 222 11.89 -0.92 1.88
N ALA A 223 12.10 -1.38 3.09
CA ALA A 223 12.88 -2.58 3.39
C ALA A 223 12.15 -3.44 4.42
N LEU A 224 12.26 -4.76 4.28
CA LEU A 224 11.80 -5.70 5.29
C LEU A 224 12.88 -5.83 6.36
N LEU A 225 12.72 -5.12 7.47
CA LEU A 225 13.72 -5.03 8.54
C LEU A 225 13.24 -5.72 9.81
N ARG A 226 14.20 -6.26 10.57
CA ARG A 226 13.99 -6.74 11.93
C ARG A 226 13.82 -5.55 12.86
N LEU A 227 12.71 -5.52 13.60
CA LEU A 227 12.38 -4.42 14.51
C LEU A 227 13.44 -4.19 15.60
N ALA A 228 14.19 -5.22 15.97
CA ALA A 228 15.27 -5.14 16.95
C ALA A 228 16.46 -4.25 16.50
N HIS A 229 16.61 -3.99 15.20
CA HIS A 229 17.78 -3.31 14.63
C HIS A 229 17.46 -1.96 13.99
N ILE A 230 16.21 -1.50 14.02
CA ILE A 230 15.78 -0.31 13.24
C ILE A 230 16.36 1.01 13.75
N HIS A 231 16.80 1.04 15.01
CA HIS A 231 17.44 2.20 15.64
C HIS A 231 18.97 2.12 15.61
N GLU A 232 19.54 1.04 15.06
CA GLU A 232 20.98 0.92 14.83
C GLU A 232 21.35 1.58 13.50
N SER A 233 22.63 1.93 13.35
CA SER A 233 23.18 2.33 12.05
C SER A 233 23.13 1.14 11.07
N LEU A 234 22.46 1.33 9.94
CA LEU A 234 22.28 0.31 8.92
C LEU A 234 23.15 0.59 7.69
N CYS A 235 23.55 -0.48 7.01
CA CYS A 235 24.31 -0.42 5.77
C CYS A 235 23.96 -1.57 4.84
N LEU A 236 24.20 -1.38 3.55
CA LEU A 236 24.19 -2.45 2.54
C LEU A 236 25.38 -2.27 1.59
N ASN A 237 25.70 -3.29 0.80
CA ASN A 237 26.76 -3.23 -0.20
C ASN A 237 26.16 -3.01 -1.59
N LEU A 238 26.58 -1.94 -2.28
CA LEU A 238 26.24 -1.67 -3.69
C LEU A 238 27.51 -1.55 -4.51
N GLY A 239 27.71 -2.45 -5.47
CA GLY A 239 28.84 -2.37 -6.39
C GLY A 239 30.21 -2.45 -5.72
N GLY A 240 30.31 -3.00 -4.50
CA GLY A 240 31.53 -3.03 -3.70
C GLY A 240 31.60 -1.96 -2.62
N ASP A 241 30.77 -0.91 -2.72
CA ASP A 241 30.74 0.20 -1.76
C ASP A 241 29.75 -0.05 -0.63
N LYS A 242 30.18 0.27 0.59
CA LYS A 242 29.33 0.23 1.78
C LYS A 242 28.49 1.51 1.84
N VAL A 243 27.19 1.39 1.59
CA VAL A 243 26.24 2.51 1.61
C VAL A 243 25.46 2.47 2.91
N LYS A 244 25.48 3.59 3.66
CA LYS A 244 24.67 3.75 4.87
C LYS A 244 23.22 4.05 4.52
N LEU A 245 22.30 3.66 5.40
CA LEU A 245 20.88 4.01 5.31
C LEU A 245 20.30 4.19 6.70
N SER A 246 19.20 4.92 6.78
CA SER A 246 18.36 5.01 7.98
C SER A 246 17.00 4.39 7.71
N ALA A 247 16.39 3.85 8.77
CA ALA A 247 14.99 3.45 8.78
C ALA A 247 14.24 4.29 9.81
N ASN A 248 12.96 4.54 9.56
CA ASN A 248 12.12 5.26 10.51
C ASN A 248 10.79 4.52 10.71
N THR A 249 10.26 4.59 11.92
CA THR A 249 8.89 4.14 12.20
C THR A 249 7.94 5.20 11.66
N PRO A 250 6.99 4.86 10.76
CA PRO A 250 6.01 5.83 10.28
C PRO A 250 5.13 6.39 11.40
N GLU A 251 4.85 7.69 11.36
CA GLU A 251 4.09 8.38 12.41
C GLU A 251 2.64 7.90 12.53
N TRP A 252 2.06 7.42 11.42
CA TRP A 252 0.70 6.89 11.36
C TRP A 252 0.56 5.48 11.94
N TRP A 253 1.66 4.81 12.31
CA TRP A 253 1.55 3.52 12.98
C TRP A 253 0.81 3.67 14.31
N PRO A 254 0.02 2.65 14.72
CA PRO A 254 -0.61 2.68 16.03
C PRO A 254 0.43 2.91 17.12
N LYS A 255 0.23 3.96 17.92
CA LYS A 255 1.06 4.17 19.11
C LYS A 255 0.82 2.98 20.03
N THR A 256 1.86 2.19 20.29
CA THR A 256 1.79 1.14 21.29
C THR A 256 1.39 1.82 22.60
N ALA A 257 0.24 1.44 23.18
CA ALA A 257 -0.09 1.87 24.52
C ALA A 257 1.11 1.50 25.41
N ALA A 258 1.71 2.49 26.08
CA ALA A 258 2.71 2.22 27.09
C ALA A 258 2.08 1.22 28.07
N LYS A 259 2.63 0.01 28.12
CA LYS A 259 2.32 -0.94 29.18
C LYS A 259 3.01 -0.49 30.46
#